data_AF-G1BWW3-F1
#
_entry.id   AF-G1BWW3-F1
#
_cell.length_a   1.000
_cell.length_b   1.000
_cell.length_c   1.000
_cell.angle_alpha   90.00
_cell.angle_beta   90.00
_cell.angle_gamma   90.00
#
_symmetry.space_group_name_H-M   'P 1'
#
loop_
_entity.id
_entity.type
_entity.pdbx_description
1 polymer ?
#
loop_
_entity_poly.entity_id
_entity_poly.type
_entity_poly.pdbx_seq_one_letter_code
_entity_poly.pdbx_strand_id
1 'polypeptide(L)'
;MAVLFMVIVFTLVLLVAFYLGNFLLSCKDFYKNKISSFECGFVSVGKIQNSFSIHFFIMMLMFVIFDLEVVMFLGVLVSDASSVISFIMLLGFILAGFYMEWWYGKLVWFI
;
A
#
# COMPACT_ATOMS: atom_id res chain seq x y z
N MET A 1 3.42 13.46 26.63
CA MET A 1 3.81 14.38 25.53
C MET A 1 5.33 14.49 25.38
N ALA A 2 6.08 14.92 26.39
CA ALA A 2 7.54 15.06 26.30
C ALA A 2 8.29 13.75 25.94
N VAL A 3 7.89 12.61 26.51
CA VAL A 3 8.48 11.29 26.19
C VAL A 3 8.27 10.91 24.72
N LEU A 4 7.06 11.13 24.19
CA LEU A 4 6.75 10.89 22.77
C LEU A 4 7.61 11.76 21.85
N PHE A 5 7.78 13.03 22.19
CA PHE A 5 8.64 13.94 21.44
C PHE A 5 10.11 13.47 21.45
N MET A 6 10.63 13.04 22.60
CA MET A 6 11.99 12.52 22.73
C MET A 6 12.20 11.26 21.89
N VAL A 7 11.22 10.34 21.87
CA VAL A 7 11.29 9.13 21.05
C VAL A 7 11.33 9.48 19.56
N ILE A 8 10.49 10.40 19.09
CA ILE A 8 10.46 10.83 17.69
C ILE A 8 11.76 11.51 17.27
N VAL A 9 12.31 12.38 18.11
CA VAL A 9 13.60 13.04 17.83
C VAL A 9 14.72 12.00 17.77
N PHE A 10 14.75 11.06 18.71
CA PHE A 10 15.76 10.01 18.73
C PHE A 10 15.71 9.11 17.50
N THR A 11 14.52 8.68 17.06
CA THR A 11 14.38 7.84 15.86
C THR A 11 14.81 8.58 14.60
N LEU A 12 14.44 9.86 14.45
CA LEU A 12 14.87 10.68 13.32
C LEU A 12 16.39 10.87 13.28
N VAL A 13 17.01 11.16 14.43
CA VAL A 13 18.47 11.31 14.53
C VAL A 13 19.17 10.02 14.12
N LEU A 14 18.70 8.87 14.60
CA LEU A 14 19.27 7.57 14.21
C LEU A 14 19.11 7.29 12.72
N LEU A 15 17.93 7.57 12.14
CA LEU A 15 17.66 7.36 10.71
C LEU A 15 18.65 8.15 9.84
N VAL A 16 18.84 9.43 10.17
CA VAL A 16 19.78 10.30 9.46
C VAL A 16 21.23 9.86 9.69
N ALA A 17 21.59 9.50 10.92
CA ALA A 17 22.94 9.04 11.24
C ALA A 17 23.31 7.76 10.48
N PHE A 18 22.40 6.78 10.42
CA PHE A 18 22.64 5.54 9.67
C PHE A 18 22.65 5.76 8.16
N TYR A 19 21.77 6.62 7.64
CA TYR A 19 21.77 6.97 6.22
C TYR A 19 23.09 7.66 5.81
N LEU A 20 23.50 8.68 6.56
CA LEU A 20 24.75 9.41 6.29
C LEU A 20 25.99 8.52 6.51
N GLY A 21 25.98 7.70 7.56
CA GLY A 21 27.04 6.73 7.83
C GLY A 21 27.24 5.78 6.65
N ASN A 22 26.15 5.15 6.16
CA ASN A 22 26.22 4.30 4.97
C ASN A 22 26.65 5.07 3.72
N PHE A 23 26.11 6.26 3.50
CA PHE A 23 26.43 7.06 2.32
C PHE A 23 27.90 7.48 2.26
N LEU A 24 28.52 7.80 3.41
CA LEU A 24 29.92 8.21 3.51
C LEU A 24 30.88 7.02 3.48
N LEU A 25 30.52 5.88 4.09
CA LEU A 25 31.34 4.67 4.11
C LEU A 25 31.28 3.86 2.80
N SER A 26 30.25 4.09 1.97
CA SER A 26 30.06 3.34 0.73
C SER A 26 31.05 3.78 -0.36
N CYS A 27 31.82 2.83 -0.90
CA CYS A 27 32.61 3.01 -2.11
C CYS A 27 31.70 3.10 -3.34
N LYS A 28 31.66 4.27 -3.98
CA LYS A 28 30.81 4.53 -5.15
C LYS A 28 31.64 4.58 -6.42
N ASP A 29 31.59 3.50 -7.20
CA ASP A 29 32.06 3.51 -8.58
C ASP A 29 30.96 3.98 -9.55
N PHE A 30 31.33 4.85 -10.50
CA PHE A 30 30.42 5.41 -11.50
C PHE A 30 30.57 4.78 -12.88
N TYR A 31 30.75 3.46 -12.95
CA TYR A 31 30.78 2.76 -14.23
C TYR A 31 29.41 2.81 -14.91
N LYS A 32 29.39 3.08 -16.22
CA LYS A 32 28.15 3.18 -17.02
C LYS A 32 27.22 1.98 -16.82
N ASN A 33 27.76 0.76 -16.77
CA ASN A 33 26.98 -0.47 -16.59
C ASN A 33 26.37 -0.62 -15.18
N LYS A 34 26.94 0.05 -14.17
CA LYS A 34 26.43 0.08 -12.80
C LYS A 34 25.32 1.13 -12.62
N ILE A 35 25.34 2.17 -13.46
CA ILE A 35 24.36 3.28 -13.42
C ILE A 35 23.19 3.02 -14.40
N SER A 36 23.39 2.20 -15.44
CA SER A 36 22.34 1.81 -16.38
C SER A 36 21.36 0.80 -15.78
N SER A 37 20.11 0.82 -16.26
CA SER A 37 19.12 -0.21 -15.94
C SER A 37 19.59 -1.59 -16.38
N PHE A 38 19.25 -2.61 -15.59
CA PHE A 38 19.58 -4.00 -15.90
C PHE A 38 18.59 -4.56 -16.94
N GLU A 39 19.10 -4.89 -18.13
CA GLU A 39 18.33 -5.44 -19.26
C GLU A 39 18.92 -6.79 -19.71
N CYS A 40 19.30 -7.65 -18.76
CA CYS A 40 19.91 -8.97 -19.03
C CYS A 40 21.13 -8.92 -19.99
N GLY A 41 21.90 -7.81 -19.97
CA GLY A 41 23.06 -7.60 -20.84
C GLY A 41 22.77 -6.99 -22.21
N PHE A 42 21.51 -6.70 -22.52
CA PHE A 42 21.10 -6.00 -23.74
C PHE A 42 21.05 -4.48 -23.54
N VAL A 43 21.07 -3.74 -24.65
CA VAL A 43 20.81 -2.29 -24.62
C VAL A 43 19.29 -2.10 -24.51
N SER A 44 18.83 -1.24 -23.59
CA SER A 44 17.42 -0.90 -23.46
C SER A 44 16.86 -0.40 -24.81
N VAL A 45 15.93 -1.15 -25.39
CA VAL A 45 15.28 -0.77 -26.66
C VAL A 45 13.87 -0.26 -26.35
N GLY A 46 13.59 0.99 -26.73
CA GLY A 46 12.26 1.58 -26.64
C GLY A 46 12.04 2.47 -25.42
N LYS A 47 10.90 3.16 -25.41
CA LYS A 47 10.41 3.91 -24.23
C LYS A 47 9.61 2.95 -23.37
N ILE A 48 9.84 2.97 -22.05
CA ILE A 48 9.06 2.26 -21.05
C ILE A 48 7.72 3.00 -20.87
N GLN A 49 6.90 3.02 -21.91
CA GLN A 49 5.50 3.41 -21.81
C GLN A 49 4.69 2.14 -21.88
N ASN A 50 4.70 1.39 -20.78
CA ASN A 50 3.79 0.27 -20.65
C ASN A 50 2.38 0.83 -20.57
N SER A 51 1.47 0.26 -21.38
CA SER A 51 0.05 0.45 -21.19
C SER A 51 -0.31 -0.03 -19.79
N PHE A 52 -0.93 0.85 -19.00
CA PHE A 52 -1.39 0.50 -17.67
C PHE A 52 -2.52 -0.53 -17.78
N SER A 53 -2.43 -1.64 -17.05
CA SER A 53 -3.48 -2.66 -17.11
C SER A 53 -4.70 -2.20 -16.31
N ILE A 54 -5.88 -2.25 -16.93
CA ILE A 54 -7.14 -1.83 -16.31
C ILE A 54 -7.45 -2.65 -15.04
N HIS A 55 -6.95 -3.89 -14.98
CA HIS A 55 -7.08 -4.75 -13.80
C HIS A 55 -6.48 -4.12 -12.54
N PHE A 56 -5.27 -3.54 -12.61
CA PHE A 56 -4.67 -2.88 -11.45
C PHE A 56 -5.47 -1.65 -11.00
N PHE A 57 -6.11 -0.93 -11.94
CA PHE A 57 -6.97 0.20 -11.61
C PHE A 57 -8.22 -0.26 -10.86
N ILE A 58 -8.87 -1.32 -11.33
CA ILE A 58 -10.06 -1.87 -10.66
C ILE A 58 -9.70 -2.34 -9.25
N MET A 59 -8.59 -3.07 -9.08
CA MET A 59 -8.15 -3.52 -7.75
C MET A 59 -7.87 -2.35 -6.79
N MET A 60 -7.28 -1.26 -7.29
CA MET A 60 -7.03 -0.05 -6.50
C MET A 60 -8.33 0.65 -6.07
N LEU A 61 -9.29 0.79 -6.99
CA LEU A 61 -10.59 1.41 -6.69
C LEU A 61 -11.35 0.59 -5.63
N MET A 62 -11.30 -0.73 -5.73
CA MET A 62 -11.92 -1.65 -4.79
C MET A 62 -11.30 -1.55 -3.39
N PHE A 63 -9.97 -1.46 -3.31
CA PHE A 63 -9.26 -1.24 -2.05
C PHE A 63 -9.71 0.05 -1.36
N VAL A 64 -9.89 1.14 -2.11
CA VAL A 64 -10.34 2.43 -1.54
C VAL A 64 -11.75 2.33 -0.96
N ILE A 65 -12.67 1.65 -1.64
CA ILE A 65 -14.04 1.43 -1.14
C ILE A 65 -14.00 0.57 0.12
N PHE A 66 -13.26 -0.54 0.10
CA PHE A 66 -13.13 -1.43 1.24
C PHE A 66 -12.51 -0.74 2.47
N ASP A 67 -11.50 0.13 2.29
CA ASP A 67 -10.90 0.89 3.39
C ASP A 67 -11.92 1.83 4.06
N LEU A 68 -12.79 2.48 3.27
CA LEU A 68 -13.90 3.28 3.81
C LEU A 68 -14.91 2.43 4.59
N GLU A 69 -15.20 1.21 4.14
CA GLU A 69 -16.06 0.28 4.86
C GLU A 69 -15.48 -0.17 6.20
N VAL A 70 -14.16 -0.41 6.27
CA VAL A 70 -13.48 -0.73 7.54
C VAL A 70 -13.52 0.46 8.50
N VAL A 71 -13.36 1.69 8.02
CA VAL A 71 -13.50 2.89 8.86
C VAL A 71 -14.93 2.99 9.43
N MET A 72 -15.95 2.74 8.61
CA MET A 72 -17.35 2.69 9.09
C MET A 72 -17.55 1.57 10.12
N PHE A 73 -16.95 0.40 9.89
CA PHE A 73 -17.04 -0.75 10.78
C PHE A 73 -16.44 -0.46 12.17
N LEU A 74 -15.28 0.20 12.23
CA LEU A 74 -14.68 0.63 13.49
C LEU A 74 -15.56 1.66 14.23
N GLY A 75 -16.24 2.55 13.50
CA GLY A 75 -17.15 3.53 14.10
C GLY A 75 -18.37 2.91 14.80
N VAL A 76 -18.89 1.78 14.31
CA VAL A 76 -20.07 1.11 14.88
C VAL A 76 -19.76 0.33 16.16
N LEU A 77 -18.50 -0.09 16.37
CA LEU A 77 -18.08 -0.80 17.59
C LEU A 77 -18.17 0.04 18.88
N VAL A 78 -18.45 1.35 18.77
CA VAL A 78 -18.31 2.31 19.88
C VAL A 78 -19.60 2.55 20.69
N SER A 79 -20.74 1.92 20.38
CA SER A 79 -21.99 2.27 21.07
C SER A 79 -22.78 1.08 21.62
N ASP A 80 -23.79 1.41 22.42
CA ASP A 80 -24.60 0.57 23.33
C ASP A 80 -25.20 -0.72 22.72
N ALA A 81 -26.03 -1.45 23.47
CA ALA A 81 -26.69 -2.67 23.00
C ALA A 81 -27.49 -2.53 21.68
N SER A 82 -27.90 -1.31 21.30
CA SER A 82 -28.54 -1.00 20.00
C SER A 82 -27.56 -1.01 18.81
N SER A 83 -26.25 -0.86 19.06
CA SER A 83 -25.19 -0.87 18.05
C SER A 83 -24.96 -2.25 17.42
N VAL A 84 -25.35 -3.32 18.13
CA VAL A 84 -25.19 -4.71 17.68
C VAL A 84 -26.01 -4.95 16.41
N ILE A 85 -27.20 -4.36 16.31
CA ILE A 85 -28.05 -4.49 15.12
C ILE A 85 -27.40 -3.76 13.93
N SER A 86 -26.93 -2.52 14.12
CA SER A 86 -26.21 -1.79 13.07
C SER A 86 -24.92 -2.49 12.65
N PHE A 87 -24.22 -3.13 13.59
CA PHE A 87 -23.01 -3.91 13.32
C PHE A 87 -23.32 -5.10 12.41
N ILE A 88 -24.35 -5.88 12.75
CA ILE A 88 -24.75 -7.06 11.95
C ILE A 88 -25.21 -6.62 10.55
N MET A 89 -25.95 -5.51 10.45
CA MET A 89 -26.40 -4.97 9.16
C MET A 89 -25.23 -4.51 8.30
N LEU A 90 -24.27 -3.78 8.88
CA LEU A 90 -23.07 -3.33 8.18
C LEU A 90 -22.18 -4.52 7.76
N LEU A 91 -21.97 -5.49 8.64
CA LEU A 91 -21.21 -6.69 8.33
C LEU A 91 -21.86 -7.49 7.19
N GLY A 92 -23.19 -7.61 7.21
CA GLY A 92 -23.96 -8.21 6.12
C GLY A 92 -23.78 -7.47 4.80
N PHE A 93 -23.80 -6.13 4.83
CA PHE A 93 -23.56 -5.30 3.64
C PHE A 93 -22.17 -5.53 3.04
N ILE A 94 -21.11 -5.52 3.87
CA ILE A 94 -19.72 -5.75 3.44
C ILE A 94 -19.57 -7.15 2.82
N LEU A 95 -20.08 -8.19 3.49
CA LEU A 95 -20.00 -9.56 2.99
C LEU A 95 -20.78 -9.76 1.68
N ALA A 96 -21.95 -9.13 1.55
CA ALA A 96 -22.74 -9.19 0.32
C ALA A 96 -22.05 -8.44 -0.84
N GLY A 97 -21.46 -7.27 -0.58
CA GLY A 97 -20.66 -6.53 -1.55
C GLY A 97 -19.49 -7.37 -2.07
N PHE A 98 -18.72 -7.94 -1.15
CA PHE A 98 -17.59 -8.83 -1.49
C PHE A 98 -18.03 -10.06 -2.29
N TYR A 99 -19.16 -10.69 -1.92
CA TYR A 99 -19.70 -11.82 -2.66
C TYR A 99 -20.09 -11.44 -4.10
N MET A 100 -20.76 -10.29 -4.28
CA MET A 100 -21.10 -9.81 -5.62
C MET A 100 -19.85 -9.57 -6.47
N GLU A 101 -18.82 -8.96 -5.90
CA GLU A 101 -17.57 -8.68 -6.60
C GLU A 101 -16.82 -9.94 -7.03
N TRP A 102 -16.83 -10.97 -6.18
CA TRP A 102 -16.34 -12.30 -6.56
C TRP A 102 -17.15 -12.85 -7.72
N TRP A 103 -18.48 -12.83 -7.63
CA TRP A 103 -19.35 -13.39 -8.66
C TRP A 103 -19.16 -12.70 -10.03
N TYR A 104 -18.88 -11.40 -10.04
CA TYR A 104 -18.51 -10.65 -11.25
C TYR A 104 -17.10 -10.95 -11.79
N GLY A 105 -16.32 -11.80 -11.12
CA GLY A 105 -14.99 -12.20 -11.55
C GLY A 105 -13.95 -11.08 -11.52
N LYS A 106 -14.26 -9.94 -10.88
CA LYS A 106 -13.35 -8.79 -10.80
C LYS A 106 -12.08 -9.09 -10.00
N LEU A 107 -12.15 -10.08 -9.11
CA LEU A 107 -11.05 -10.56 -8.28
C LEU A 107 -10.16 -11.59 -9.00
N VAL A 108 -10.59 -12.12 -10.15
CA VAL A 108 -9.85 -13.15 -10.88
C VAL A 108 -8.87 -12.47 -11.81
N TRP A 109 -7.58 -12.77 -11.62
CA TRP A 109 -6.56 -12.39 -12.56
C TRP A 109 -6.42 -13.50 -13.62
N PHE A 110 -6.86 -13.20 -14.84
CA PHE A 110 -6.44 -13.97 -16.01
C PHE A 110 -5.11 -13.38 -16.50
N ILE A 111 -4.09 -14.22 -16.54
CA ILE A 111 -2.79 -13.92 -17.14
C ILE A 111 -2.93 -13.82 -18.67
#